data_AF-A0A1M6BLF6-F1
#
_entry.id   AF-A0A1M6BLF6-F1
#
_cell.length_a   1.000
_cell.length_b   1.000
_cell.length_c   1.000
_cell.angle_alpha   90.00
_cell.angle_beta   90.00
_cell.angle_gamma   90.00
#
_symmetry.space_group_name_H-M   'P 1'
#
loop_
_entity.id
_entity.type
_entity.pdbx_description
1 polymer ?
#
loop_
_entity_poly.entity_id
_entity_poly.type
_entity_poly.pdbx_seq_one_letter_code
_entity_poly.pdbx_strand_id
1 'polypeptide(L)' 'MGNGLKILGASVLGLLAGIVVGFIVSELIGVALLLGGGELPSWASSVRFVIVLFAAIGLVGGPMLVTRKGR' A
#
# COMPACT_ATOMS: atom_id res chain seq x y z
N MET A 1 13.39 9.92 23.05
CA MET A 1 13.25 9.16 21.78
C MET A 1 13.45 10.16 20.63
N GLY A 2 14.60 10.13 19.95
CA GLY A 2 14.95 11.13 18.94
C GLY A 2 13.97 11.16 17.76
N ASN A 3 13.76 12.31 17.15
CA ASN A 3 12.81 12.48 16.02
C ASN A 3 13.07 11.49 14.87
N GLY A 4 14.33 11.09 14.64
CA GLY A 4 14.69 10.08 13.64
C GLY A 4 14.04 8.71 13.88
N LEU A 5 13.95 8.25 15.13
CA LEU A 5 13.34 6.95 15.45
C LEU A 5 11.82 6.96 15.24
N LYS A 6 11.16 8.10 15.51
CA LYS A 6 9.72 8.27 15.25
C LYS A 6 9.41 8.27 13.75
N ILE A 7 10.24 8.96 12.96
CA ILE A 7 10.11 9.01 11.51
C ILE A 7 10.33 7.61 10.92
N LEU A 8 11.39 6.91 11.34
CA LEU A 8 11.67 5.55 10.89
C LEU A 8 10.52 4.59 11.26
N GLY A 9 10.03 4.64 12.50
CA GLY A 9 8.91 3.82 12.94
C GLY A 9 7.64 4.08 12.13
N ALA A 10 7.34 5.35 11.83
CA ALA A 10 6.18 5.72 11.03
C ALA A 10 6.33 5.31 9.56
N SER A 11 7.53 5.38 8.99
CA SER A 11 7.82 4.85 7.65
C SER A 11 7.63 3.35 7.56
N VAL A 12 8.13 2.59 8.55
CA VAL A 12 7.97 1.13 8.60
C VAL A 12 6.49 0.76 8.76
N LEU A 13 5.79 1.39 9.70
CA LEU A 13 4.35 1.15 9.90
C LEU A 13 3.53 1.55 8.67
N GLY A 14 3.87 2.68 8.04
CA GLY A 14 3.23 3.14 6.82
C GLY A 14 3.43 2.17 5.66
N LEU A 15 4.67 1.68 5.46
CA LEU A 15 4.98 0.67 4.45
C LEU A 15 4.19 -0.63 4.68
N LEU A 16 4.20 -1.16 5.92
CA LEU A 16 3.47 -2.38 6.25
C LEU A 16 1.96 -2.23 6.06
N ALA A 17 1.39 -1.12 6.53
CA ALA A 17 -0.02 -0.81 6.33
C ALA A 17 -0.37 -0.70 4.83
N GLY A 18 0.50 -0.04 4.05
CA GLY A 18 0.36 0.06 2.60
C GLY A 18 0.40 -1.31 1.91
N ILE A 19 1.31 -2.20 2.29
CA ILE A 19 1.38 -3.57 1.76
C ILE A 19 0.07 -4.31 2.05
N VAL A 20 -0.42 -4.27 3.29
CA VAL A 20 -1.66 -4.96 3.69
C VAL A 20 -2.86 -4.45 2.89
N VAL A 21 -3.03 -3.12 2.81
CA VAL A 21 -4.13 -2.51 2.06
C VAL A 21 -4.03 -2.85 0.58
N GLY A 22 -2.83 -2.71 -0.01
CA GLY A 22 -2.62 -3.02 -1.43
C GLY A 22 -2.85 -4.49 -1.76
N PHE A 23 -2.51 -5.41 -0.85
CA PHE A 23 -2.81 -6.83 -0.99
C PHE A 23 -4.32 -7.09 -1.00
N ILE A 24 -5.06 -6.52 -0.04
CA ILE A 24 -6.52 -6.66 0.03
C ILE A 24 -7.17 -6.13 -1.27
N VAL A 25 -6.75 -4.96 -1.74
CA VAL A 25 -7.28 -4.37 -2.99
C VAL A 25 -6.94 -5.24 -4.20
N SER A 26 -5.70 -5.74 -4.30
CA SER A 26 -5.26 -6.64 -5.36
C SER A 26 -6.11 -7.92 -5.41
N GLU A 27 -6.35 -8.54 -4.26
CA GLU A 27 -7.17 -9.75 -4.15
C GLU A 27 -8.63 -9.48 -4.52
N LEU A 28 -9.22 -8.36 -4.05
CA LEU A 28 -10.59 -7.98 -4.40
C LEU A 28 -10.75 -7.80 -5.91
N ILE A 29 -9.77 -7.18 -6.57
CA ILE A 29 -9.77 -7.05 -8.04
C ILE A 29 -9.66 -8.44 -8.69
N GLY A 30 -8.77 -9.30 -8.19
CA GLY A 30 -8.62 -10.67 -8.69
C GLY A 30 -9.91 -11.49 -8.59
N VAL A 31 -10.58 -11.43 -7.43
CA VAL A 31 -11.88 -12.07 -7.21
C VAL A 31 -12.94 -11.48 -8.15
N ALA A 32 -13.00 -10.16 -8.32
CA ALA A 32 -13.94 -9.53 -9.23
C ALA A 32 -13.73 -9.96 -10.69
N LEU A 33 -12.47 -10.11 -11.12
CA LEU A 33 -12.12 -10.61 -12.45
C LEU A 33 -12.55 -12.07 -12.63
N LEU A 34 -12.35 -12.92 -11.62
CA LEU A 34 -12.78 -14.32 -11.66
C LEU A 34 -14.31 -14.45 -11.74
N LEU A 35 -15.04 -13.62 -10.98
CA LEU A 35 -16.51 -13.58 -11.02
C LEU A 35 -17.07 -13.06 -12.35
N GLY A 36 -16.26 -12.33 -13.13
CA GLY A 36 -16.63 -11.84 -14.46
C GLY A 36 -16.77 -12.93 -15.53
N GLY A 37 -16.32 -14.17 -15.26
CA GLY A 37 -16.61 -15.36 -16.07
C GLY A 37 -16.05 -15.36 -17.50
N GLY A 38 -15.17 -14.42 -17.85
CA GLY A 38 -14.59 -14.25 -19.18
C GLY A 38 -13.08 -14.46 -19.23
N GLU A 39 -12.48 -14.10 -20.35
CA GLU A 39 -11.02 -14.09 -20.52
C GLU A 39 -10.36 -13.09 -19.57
N LEU A 40 -9.27 -13.51 -18.92
CA LEU A 40 -8.47 -12.62 -18.08
C LEU A 40 -7.90 -11.48 -18.95
N PRO A 41 -8.16 -10.21 -18.59
CA PRO A 41 -7.59 -9.08 -19.32
C PRO A 41 -6.06 -9.16 -19.35
N SER A 42 -5.45 -8.71 -20.45
CA SER A 42 -3.99 -8.71 -20.62
C SER A 42 -3.24 -7.96 -19.51
N TRP A 43 -3.90 -7.00 -18.86
CA TRP A 43 -3.39 -6.23 -17.73
C TRP A 43 -3.64 -6.86 -16.35
N ALA A 44 -4.35 -7.99 -16.25
CA ALA A 44 -4.69 -8.63 -14.96
C ALA A 44 -3.44 -8.97 -14.14
N SER A 45 -2.34 -9.35 -14.80
CA SER A 45 -1.04 -9.57 -14.16
C SER A 45 -0.46 -8.31 -13.48
N SER A 46 -0.83 -7.13 -13.96
CA SER A 46 -0.37 -5.85 -13.42
C SER A 46 -1.08 -5.45 -12.12
N VAL A 47 -2.17 -6.13 -11.73
CA VAL A 47 -2.87 -5.89 -10.45
C VAL A 47 -1.92 -6.09 -9.25
N ARG A 48 -0.90 -6.93 -9.40
CA ARG A 48 0.16 -7.14 -8.39
C ARG A 48 0.93 -5.87 -8.04
N PHE A 49 1.03 -4.91 -8.98
CA PHE A 49 1.71 -3.63 -8.73
C PHE A 49 0.91 -2.69 -7.81
N VAL A 50 -0.38 -2.95 -7.60
CA VAL A 50 -1.20 -2.21 -6.64
C VAL A 50 -0.60 -2.32 -5.23
N ILE A 51 -0.08 -3.49 -4.87
CA ILE A 51 0.60 -3.69 -3.57
C ILE A 51 1.79 -2.73 -3.42
N VAL A 52 2.64 -2.66 -4.45
CA VAL A 52 3.82 -1.79 -4.47
C VAL A 52 3.42 -0.32 -4.41
N LEU A 53 2.36 0.07 -5.12
CA LEU A 53 1.85 1.43 -5.12
C LEU A 53 1.39 1.86 -3.72
N PHE A 54 0.56 1.04 -3.05
CA PHE A 54 0.10 1.35 -1.70
C PHE A 54 1.24 1.32 -0.68
N ALA A 55 2.20 0.40 -0.81
CA ALA A 55 3.40 0.38 0.03
C ALA A 55 4.22 1.67 -0.11
N ALA A 56 4.40 2.18 -1.33
CA ALA A 56 5.11 3.43 -1.59
C ALA A 56 4.36 4.65 -0.99
N ILE A 57 3.03 4.69 -1.17
CA ILE A 57 2.19 5.74 -0.57
C ILE A 57 2.30 5.70 0.96
N GLY A 58 2.22 4.50 1.56
CA GLY A 58 2.35 4.32 3.01
C GLY A 58 3.73 4.71 3.54
N LEU A 59 4.80 4.33 2.83
CA LEU A 59 6.19 4.66 3.19
C LEU A 59 6.43 6.18 3.24
N VAL A 60 5.85 6.93 2.31
CA VAL A 60 5.96 8.41 2.24
C VAL A 60 4.95 9.09 3.16
N GLY A 61 3.72 8.59 3.22
CA GLY A 61 2.63 9.15 4.02
C GLY A 61 2.86 9.02 5.52
N GLY A 62 3.38 7.88 5.98
CA GLY A 62 3.70 7.63 7.39
C GLY A 62 4.55 8.74 8.04
N PRO A 63 5.76 9.04 7.54
CA PRO A 63 6.60 10.10 8.08
C PRO A 63 6.02 11.50 7.85
N MET A 64 5.26 11.72 6.77
CA MET A 64 4.57 12.99 6.54
C MET A 64 3.53 13.30 7.64
N LEU A 65 2.79 12.28 8.11
CA LEU A 65 1.81 12.46 9.19
C LEU A 65 2.47 12.80 10.53
N VAL A 66 3.64 12.21 10.81
CA VAL A 66 4.40 12.50 12.03
C VAL A 66 5.03 13.89 12.01
N THR A 67 5.59 14.29 10.88
CA THR A 67 6.20 15.63 10.72
C THR A 67 5.16 16.75 10.73
N ARG A 68 3.94 16.50 10.24
CA ARG A 68 2.84 17.48 10.25
C ARG A 68 2.23 17.69 11.64
N LYS A 69 2.24 16.66 12.49
CA LYS A 69 1.74 16.72 13.88
C LYS A 69 2.70 17.44 14.84
N GLY A 70 3.93 17.70 14.41
CA GLY A 70 4.97 18.38 15.21
C GLY A 70 5.09 19.89 14.99
N ARG A 71 4.26 20.50 14.12
CA ARG A 71 4.05 21.95 14.01
C ARG A 71 2.78 22.33 14.75
#